data_AF-A0A3S4I6L8-F1
#
_entry.id   AF-A0A3S4I6L8-F1
#
_cell.length_a   1.000
_cell.length_b   1.000
_cell.length_c   1.000
_cell.angle_alpha   90.00
_cell.angle_beta   90.00
_cell.angle_gamma   90.00
#
_symmetry.space_group_name_H-M   'P 1'
#
loop_
_entity.id
_entity.type
_entity.pdbx_description
1 polymer ?
#
loop_
_entity_poly.entity_id
_entity_poly.type
_entity_poly.pdbx_seq_one_letter_code
_entity_poly.pdbx_strand_id
1 'polypeptide(L)'
;MRFDSNQLGNVEVDETTIITFPQGIPALENCTRFKLFHDITQPTPQMYWLQSLDDPGITFSLALPDRLGVRFQIELSDEEVAQLQLSGPQDAAILLMLYRPLDLDRDSHPVLARCRPICAIRW
;
A
#
# COMPACT_ATOMS: atom_id res chain seq x y z
N MET A 1 -10.10 5.40 -19.13
CA MET A 1 -10.80 6.56 -18.55
C MET A 1 -9.80 7.57 -17.99
N ARG A 2 -10.11 8.86 -17.90
CA ARG A 2 -9.22 9.87 -17.30
C ARG A 2 -9.63 10.12 -15.85
N PHE A 3 -8.67 10.06 -14.92
CA PHE A 3 -8.90 10.29 -13.50
C PHE A 3 -7.93 11.37 -12.99
N ASP A 4 -8.46 12.35 -12.25
CA ASP A 4 -7.67 13.41 -11.63
C ASP A 4 -7.35 13.04 -10.18
N SER A 5 -6.11 12.62 -9.92
CA SER A 5 -5.58 12.36 -8.58
C SER A 5 -4.86 13.59 -8.04
N ASN A 6 -5.04 13.88 -6.74
CA ASN A 6 -4.35 15.00 -6.09
C ASN A 6 -2.82 14.81 -6.01
N GLN A 7 -2.35 13.56 -5.96
CA GLN A 7 -0.93 13.23 -5.83
C GLN A 7 -0.27 12.94 -7.18
N LEU A 8 -0.99 12.32 -8.12
CA LEU A 8 -0.45 11.86 -9.40
C LEU A 8 -0.84 12.78 -10.58
N GLY A 9 -1.76 13.72 -10.39
CA GLY A 9 -2.30 14.56 -11.45
C GLY A 9 -3.29 13.84 -12.35
N ASN A 10 -3.37 14.25 -13.62
CA ASN A 10 -4.25 13.63 -14.61
C ASN A 10 -3.63 12.30 -15.07
N VAL A 11 -4.22 11.19 -14.65
CA VAL A 11 -3.77 9.83 -14.98
C VAL A 11 -4.79 9.12 -15.84
N GLU A 12 -4.31 8.41 -16.86
CA GLU A 12 -5.14 7.52 -17.65
C GLU A 12 -5.26 6.17 -16.93
N VAL A 13 -6.48 5.81 -16.59
CA VAL A 13 -6.82 4.57 -15.87
C VAL A 13 -7.54 3.64 -16.84
N ASP A 14 -7.00 2.45 -17.02
CA ASP A 14 -7.66 1.37 -17.74
C ASP A 14 -8.57 0.59 -16.78
N GLU A 15 -9.85 0.42 -17.15
CA GLU A 15 -10.85 -0.28 -16.33
C GLU A 15 -10.48 -1.74 -16.09
N THR A 16 -9.74 -2.37 -17.01
CA THR A 16 -9.27 -3.76 -16.87
C THR A 16 -8.20 -3.92 -15.79
N THR A 17 -7.61 -2.81 -15.34
CA THR A 17 -6.52 -2.80 -14.37
C THR A 17 -6.92 -2.23 -13.01
N ILE A 18 -8.23 -2.03 -12.80
CA ILE A 18 -8.80 -1.59 -11.53
C ILE A 18 -8.84 -2.79 -10.59
N ILE A 19 -8.32 -2.59 -9.39
CA ILE A 19 -8.40 -3.54 -8.30
C ILE A 19 -9.62 -3.17 -7.48
N THR A 20 -10.57 -4.10 -7.37
CA THR A 20 -11.79 -3.90 -6.57
C THR A 20 -11.69 -4.70 -5.29
N PHE A 21 -11.76 -4.01 -4.16
CA PHE A 21 -11.82 -4.60 -2.83
C PHE A 21 -13.28 -4.65 -2.39
N PRO A 22 -13.94 -5.82 -2.40
CA PRO A 22 -15.38 -5.92 -2.14
C PRO A 22 -15.79 -5.54 -0.72
N GLN A 23 -14.86 -5.64 0.24
CA GLN A 23 -15.04 -5.21 1.63
C GLN A 23 -14.35 -3.86 1.92
N GLY A 24 -13.76 -3.21 0.90
CA GLY A 24 -12.89 -2.06 1.08
C GLY A 24 -11.61 -2.38 1.86
N ILE A 25 -10.91 -1.33 2.29
CA ILE A 25 -9.77 -1.42 3.20
C ILE A 25 -10.26 -1.01 4.59
N PRO A 26 -9.84 -1.65 5.70
CA PRO A 26 -10.18 -1.22 7.05
C PRO A 26 -9.90 0.29 7.25
N ALA A 27 -10.85 1.00 7.87
CA ALA A 27 -10.89 2.47 8.01
C ALA A 27 -11.20 3.26 6.72
N LEU A 28 -11.38 2.59 5.59
CA LEU A 28 -11.66 3.14 4.26
C LEU A 28 -12.74 2.31 3.55
N GLU A 29 -13.78 1.91 4.29
CA GLU A 29 -14.84 1.03 3.78
C GLU A 29 -15.61 1.66 2.61
N ASN A 30 -15.61 2.99 2.52
CA ASN A 30 -16.22 3.75 1.42
C ASN A 30 -15.42 3.68 0.11
N CYS A 31 -14.15 3.31 0.17
CA CYS A 31 -13.27 3.21 -1.00
C CYS A 31 -13.09 1.74 -1.35
N THR A 32 -13.63 1.33 -2.48
CA THR A 32 -13.61 -0.06 -2.94
C THR A 32 -12.83 -0.21 -4.23
N ARG A 33 -12.68 0.86 -5.02
CA ARG A 33 -12.00 0.84 -6.31
C ARG A 33 -10.65 1.52 -6.19
N PHE A 34 -9.60 0.79 -6.55
CA PHE A 34 -8.24 1.30 -6.51
C PHE A 34 -7.48 1.00 -7.79
N LYS A 35 -6.49 1.82 -8.07
CA LYS A 35 -5.55 1.64 -9.16
C LYS A 35 -4.13 1.67 -8.63
N LEU A 36 -3.37 0.63 -8.94
CA LEU A 36 -1.95 0.56 -8.64
C LEU A 36 -1.15 1.23 -9.77
N PHE A 37 -0.38 2.23 -9.40
CA PHE A 37 0.57 2.94 -10.24
C PHE A 37 1.99 2.59 -9.83
N HIS A 38 2.89 2.61 -10.79
CA HIS A 38 4.31 2.41 -10.58
C HIS A 38 5.09 3.09 -11.70
N ASP A 39 6.38 3.32 -11.47
CA ASP A 39 7.26 3.85 -12.49
C ASP A 39 7.55 2.79 -13.55
N ILE A 40 7.08 3.02 -14.78
CA ILE A 40 7.26 2.11 -15.93
C ILE A 40 8.70 2.12 -16.46
N THR A 41 9.52 3.10 -16.09
CA THR A 41 10.90 3.23 -16.61
C THR A 41 11.85 2.21 -15.99
N GLN A 42 11.47 1.62 -14.86
CA GLN A 42 12.26 0.62 -14.17
C GLN A 42 11.55 -0.74 -14.21
N PRO A 43 12.25 -1.84 -14.58
CA PRO A 43 11.64 -3.16 -14.63
C PRO A 43 11.21 -3.66 -13.23
N THR A 44 11.77 -3.07 -12.17
CA THR A 44 11.42 -3.38 -10.78
C THR A 44 11.29 -2.08 -9.96
N PRO A 45 10.14 -1.41 -9.99
CA PRO A 45 9.96 -0.12 -9.33
C PRO A 45 10.17 -0.25 -7.81
N GLN A 46 10.79 0.76 -7.21
CA GLN A 46 11.06 0.78 -5.76
C GLN A 46 9.82 1.15 -4.94
N MET A 47 8.93 1.94 -5.52
CA MET A 47 7.72 2.45 -4.90
C MET A 47 6.55 2.27 -5.86
N TYR A 48 5.42 1.91 -5.28
CA TYR A 48 4.13 1.80 -5.93
C TYR A 48 3.19 2.81 -5.26
N TRP A 49 2.20 3.30 -6.00
CA TRP A 49 1.16 4.17 -5.49
C TRP A 49 -0.19 3.52 -5.71
N LEU A 50 -0.92 3.24 -4.63
CA LEU A 50 -2.29 2.76 -4.69
C LEU A 50 -3.22 3.96 -4.54
N GLN A 51 -3.82 4.36 -5.66
CA GLN A 51 -4.74 5.49 -5.73
C GLN A 51 -6.17 4.98 -5.62
N SER A 52 -7.00 5.58 -4.77
CA SER A 52 -8.45 5.34 -4.81
C SER A 52 -9.08 6.03 -6.01
N LEU A 53 -10.02 5.36 -6.67
CA LEU A 53 -10.86 5.92 -7.73
C LEU A 53 -12.18 6.48 -7.19
N ASP A 54 -12.49 6.23 -5.92
CA ASP A 54 -13.66 6.76 -5.23
C ASP A 54 -13.34 8.12 -4.57
N ASP A 55 -12.12 8.28 -4.07
CA ASP A 55 -11.65 9.54 -3.47
C ASP A 55 -10.27 9.96 -4.04
N PRO A 56 -10.18 11.11 -4.74
CA PRO A 56 -8.93 11.59 -5.34
C PRO A 56 -7.89 12.06 -4.30
N GLY A 57 -8.29 12.32 -3.05
CA GLY A 57 -7.41 12.69 -1.95
C GLY A 57 -6.70 11.51 -1.30
N ILE A 58 -7.09 10.28 -1.63
CA ILE A 58 -6.60 9.05 -0.99
C ILE A 58 -5.59 8.33 -1.90
N THR A 59 -4.34 8.35 -1.47
CA THR A 59 -3.24 7.68 -2.15
C THR A 59 -2.31 7.03 -1.13
N PHE A 60 -2.00 5.75 -1.29
CA PHE A 60 -1.06 5.03 -0.45
C PHE A 60 0.27 4.81 -1.16
N SER A 61 1.37 5.05 -0.46
CA SER A 61 2.69 4.59 -0.91
C SER A 61 2.88 3.14 -0.49
N LEU A 62 3.18 2.28 -1.45
CA LEU A 62 3.42 0.86 -1.25
C LEU A 62 4.84 0.49 -1.69
N ALA A 63 5.41 -0.55 -1.09
CA ALA A 63 6.69 -1.13 -1.50
C ALA A 63 6.67 -2.65 -1.38
N LEU A 64 7.54 -3.33 -2.13
CA LEU A 64 7.72 -4.77 -1.99
C LEU A 64 8.54 -5.08 -0.72
N PRO A 65 8.22 -6.17 0.01
CA PRO A 65 8.97 -6.58 1.20
C PRO A 65 10.46 -6.80 0.92
N ASP A 66 10.77 -7.39 -0.24
CA ASP A 66 12.16 -7.62 -0.69
C ASP A 66 12.98 -6.34 -0.78
N ARG A 67 12.33 -5.20 -1.07
CA ARG A 67 13.02 -3.89 -1.18
C ARG A 67 13.42 -3.32 0.17
N LEU A 68 12.68 -3.66 1.23
CA LEU A 68 13.00 -3.23 2.58
C LEU A 68 13.98 -4.18 3.28
N GLY A 69 14.40 -5.26 2.62
CA GLY A 69 15.18 -6.32 3.24
C GLY A 69 14.40 -7.10 4.30
N VAL A 70 13.06 -7.04 4.26
CA VAL A 70 12.18 -7.70 5.23
C VAL A 70 11.73 -9.03 4.63
N ARG A 71 11.98 -10.12 5.35
CA ARG A 71 11.40 -11.42 5.02
C ARG A 71 9.99 -11.48 5.59
N PHE A 72 9.01 -11.36 4.73
CA PHE A 72 7.61 -11.45 5.10
C PHE A 72 7.07 -12.83 4.70
N GLN A 73 6.50 -13.54 5.66
CA GLN A 73 5.78 -14.80 5.44
C GLN A 73 4.39 -14.65 6.02
N ILE A 74 3.38 -14.99 5.23
CA ILE A 74 1.98 -15.00 5.64
C ILE A 74 1.42 -16.38 5.39
N GLU A 75 0.72 -16.89 6.38
CA GLU A 75 -0.05 -18.13 6.27
C GLU A 75 -1.52 -17.72 6.10
N LEU A 76 -2.13 -18.17 5.02
CA LEU A 76 -3.55 -17.94 4.74
C LEU A 76 -4.32 -19.22 5.04
N SER A 77 -5.48 -19.08 5.67
CA SER A 77 -6.44 -20.16 5.84
C SER A 77 -7.15 -20.52 4.52
N ASP A 78 -7.72 -21.71 4.44
CA ASP A 78 -8.45 -22.17 3.24
C ASP A 78 -9.62 -21.23 2.87
N GLU A 79 -10.25 -20.61 3.89
CA GLU A 79 -11.32 -19.63 3.70
C GLU A 79 -10.80 -18.35 3.03
N GLU A 80 -9.64 -17.84 3.46
CA GLU A 80 -9.02 -16.64 2.87
C GLU A 80 -8.51 -16.90 1.45
N VAL A 81 -7.93 -18.08 1.20
CA VAL A 81 -7.51 -18.50 -0.15
C VAL A 81 -8.72 -18.58 -1.09
N ALA A 82 -9.84 -19.13 -0.64
CA ALA A 82 -11.07 -19.20 -1.41
C ALA A 82 -11.68 -17.81 -1.67
N GLN A 83 -11.64 -16.91 -0.68
CA GLN A 83 -12.12 -15.53 -0.84
C GLN A 83 -11.28 -14.72 -1.83
N LEU A 84 -9.96 -14.89 -1.79
CA LEU A 84 -9.03 -14.23 -2.72
C LEU A 84 -8.96 -14.93 -4.09
N GLN A 85 -9.65 -16.05 -4.26
CA GLN A 85 -9.68 -16.86 -5.49
C GLN A 85 -8.29 -17.24 -5.99
N LEU A 86 -7.35 -17.50 -5.08
CA LEU A 86 -5.97 -17.85 -5.41
C LEU A 86 -5.90 -19.32 -5.85
N SER A 87 -5.26 -19.60 -7.00
CA SER A 87 -4.98 -20.97 -7.45
C SER A 87 -3.60 -21.46 -6.99
N GLY A 88 -2.71 -20.53 -6.63
CA GLY A 88 -1.42 -20.81 -6.01
C GLY A 88 -0.72 -19.56 -5.51
N PRO A 89 0.46 -19.70 -4.88
CA PRO A 89 1.21 -18.57 -4.33
C PRO A 89 1.68 -17.57 -5.39
N GLN A 90 1.85 -18.00 -6.63
CA GLN A 90 2.23 -17.14 -7.76
C GLN A 90 1.15 -16.12 -8.17
N ASP A 91 -0.11 -16.35 -7.77
CA ASP A 91 -1.23 -15.46 -8.07
C ASP A 91 -1.35 -14.33 -7.03
N ALA A 92 -0.63 -14.45 -5.90
CA ALA A 92 -0.64 -13.48 -4.83
C ALA A 92 0.53 -12.50 -4.94
N ALA A 93 0.25 -11.23 -4.68
CA ALA A 93 1.27 -10.18 -4.54
C ALA A 93 1.22 -9.57 -3.14
N ILE A 94 2.38 -9.44 -2.50
CA ILE A 94 2.50 -8.82 -1.17
C ILE A 94 3.07 -7.42 -1.33
N LEU A 95 2.30 -6.43 -0.87
CA LEU A 95 2.68 -5.03 -0.88
C LEU A 95 2.61 -4.49 0.55
N LEU A 96 3.66 -3.78 0.95
CA LEU A 96 3.76 -3.14 2.25
C LEU A 96 3.36 -1.68 2.15
N MET A 97 2.39 -1.26 2.96
CA MET A 97 2.01 0.14 3.05
C MET A 97 3.05 0.92 3.85
N LEU A 98 3.61 1.95 3.22
CA LEU A 98 4.60 2.83 3.83
C LEU A 98 3.91 4.06 4.39
N TYR A 99 4.08 4.24 5.70
CA TYR A 99 3.73 5.49 6.36
C TYR A 99 5.00 6.31 6.54
N ARG A 100 5.07 7.48 5.89
CA ARG A 100 6.01 8.52 6.29
C ARG A 100 5.31 9.40 7.32
N PRO A 101 5.77 9.46 8.59
CA PRO A 101 5.37 10.56 9.42
C PRO A 101 5.78 11.83 8.67
N LEU A 102 4.83 12.76 8.46
CA LEU A 102 5.24 14.16 8.27
C LEU A 102 6.19 14.47 9.42
N ASP A 103 7.23 15.28 9.18
CA ASP A 103 8.05 15.85 10.25
C ASP A 103 7.12 16.54 11.27
N LEU A 104 6.56 15.75 12.17
CA LEU A 104 6.14 16.14 13.48
C LEU A 104 7.48 16.46 14.09
N ASP A 105 7.79 17.75 14.12
CA ASP A 105 8.78 18.33 14.99
C ASP A 105 8.81 17.45 16.25
N ARG A 106 9.89 16.67 16.43
CA ARG A 106 9.96 15.55 17.39
C ARG A 106 9.62 15.99 18.83
N ASP A 107 9.59 17.30 19.05
CA ASP A 107 9.30 18.00 20.29
C ASP A 107 7.81 18.20 20.60
N SER A 108 6.90 18.16 19.61
CA SER A 108 5.51 18.66 19.83
C SER A 108 4.47 17.61 20.24
N HIS A 109 4.81 16.32 20.30
CA HIS A 109 3.87 15.27 20.71
C HIS A 109 4.27 14.60 22.04
N PRO A 110 3.54 14.83 23.15
CA PRO A 110 3.88 14.28 24.47
C PRO A 110 3.80 12.74 24.53
N VAL A 111 3.12 12.09 23.57
CA VAL A 111 3.00 10.63 23.48
C VAL A 111 4.23 10.00 22.80
N LEU A 112 4.84 10.68 21.82
CA LEU A 112 6.01 10.17 21.09
C LEU A 112 7.34 10.54 21.76
N ALA A 113 7.37 11.60 22.58
CA ALA A 113 8.55 11.99 23.37
C ALA A 113 9.00 10.92 24.39
N ARG A 114 8.14 9.95 24.72
CA ARG A 114 8.44 8.86 25.68
C ARG A 114 8.95 7.56 25.05
N CYS A 115 9.00 7.46 23.72
CA CYS A 115 9.69 6.35 23.06
C CYS A 115 11.20 6.63 23.03
N ARG A 116 11.87 6.38 24.16
CA ARG A 116 13.33 6.22 24.16
C ARG A 116 13.70 5.06 23.22
N PRO A 117 14.83 5.13 22.50
CA PRO A 117 15.31 4.04 21.67
C PRO A 117 15.75 2.87 22.54
N ILE A 118 14.80 2.01 22.92
CA ILE A 118 15.09 0.66 23.40
C ILE A 118 15.01 -0.24 22.16
N CYS A 119 16.05 -0.18 21.36
CA CYS A 119 16.60 -1.32 20.61
C CYS A 119 17.75 -0.82 19.75
N ALA A 120 18.91 -0.66 20.40
CA ALA A 120 20.11 -1.15 19.76
C ALA A 120 19.95 -2.68 19.63
N ILE A 121 19.38 -3.15 18.53
CA ILE A 121 19.63 -4.50 18.07
C ILE A 121 20.37 -4.37 16.76
N ARG A 122 21.68 -4.53 16.92
CA ARG A 122 22.64 -4.82 15.87
C ARG A 122 22.24 -6.15 15.23
N TRP A 123 21.95 -6.11 13.94
CA TRP A 123 22.18 -7.20 12.99
C TRP A 123 22.87 -6.59 11.78
#